data_AF-A0AA41K942-F1
#
_entry.id   AF-A0AA41K942-F1
#
_cell.length_a   1.000
_cell.length_b   1.000
_cell.length_c   1.000
_cell.angle_alpha   90.00
_cell.angle_beta   90.00
_cell.angle_gamma   90.00
#
_symmetry.space_group_name_H-M   'P 1'
#
loop_
_entity.id
_entity.type
_entity.pdbx_description
1 polymer ?
#
loop_
_entity_poly.entity_id
_entity_poly.type
_entity_poly.pdbx_seq_one_letter_code
_entity_poly.pdbx_strand_id
1 'polypeptide(L)'
;MVVWQEAIKEKFCCYYFDSADALKGRETTTFNRNTIDFNHSVFVKSEFFDDKEDVTTNQDDDQIGLFDSQEEKKILKALRRSIQNFIEKTIGVYLTEKADAEVEKMLNVKKTFPQFTDDIYGQMRKKDLKKVTTEIYKLEPQIFYKLKPVQEKSLLAFLNLLLSSEERENVLGIIEQLVELSPQQRHDFSQILKKTSLENIIETIKFIEERYKVIELLKSIVYDLTQFANERDHIQKIVERQFWLFGEQYNLASADQRMQKALQQYTNILYGEENIKASLEPDIENERRMDIFMCNTRTVENTFETVLDENIVVELKAPKVPLTKKVLRQIEDYMDFVRRQPQFNSEFRKWKFIAVCKEIDEYIKSQYKVFEDKGKIGLVSKSENYEVYAFTWDDIFRNFEFRHKPMLERLKYDKEMVAAELQKQVGDTDGREKVDALTGIATGAVILCNNKVSKC
;
A
#
# COMPACT_ATOMS: atom_id res chain seq x y z
N MET A 1 24.54 33.09 -38.42
CA MET A 1 24.14 31.67 -38.52
C MET A 1 22.67 31.63 -38.89
N VAL A 2 22.30 30.69 -39.73
CA VAL A 2 20.91 30.44 -40.13
C VAL A 2 20.45 29.16 -39.44
N VAL A 3 19.29 29.21 -38.79
CA VAL A 3 18.56 28.04 -38.29
C VAL A 3 17.37 27.82 -39.21
N TRP A 4 17.39 26.70 -39.93
CA TRP A 4 16.39 26.34 -40.92
C TRP A 4 15.14 25.79 -40.23
N GLN A 5 13.96 26.17 -40.72
CA GLN A 5 12.68 25.68 -40.18
C GLN A 5 12.46 24.20 -40.46
N GLU A 6 13.00 23.69 -41.57
CA GLU A 6 12.87 22.31 -41.99
C GLU A 6 14.23 21.60 -42.07
N ALA A 7 14.19 20.27 -42.10
CA ALA A 7 15.39 19.45 -42.25
C ALA A 7 16.05 19.73 -43.60
N ILE A 8 17.34 20.07 -43.58
CA ILE A 8 18.14 20.27 -44.79
C ILE A 8 18.78 18.94 -45.22
N LYS A 9 18.86 18.71 -46.54
CA LYS A 9 19.53 17.51 -47.11
C LYS A 9 21.05 17.52 -46.85
N GLU A 10 21.62 18.71 -46.74
CA GLU A 10 23.06 18.95 -46.61
C GLU A 10 23.56 18.74 -45.17
N LYS A 11 24.88 18.52 -45.02
CA LYS A 11 25.53 18.49 -43.70
C LYS A 11 25.46 19.87 -43.07
N PHE A 12 25.31 19.92 -41.75
CA PHE A 12 25.45 21.17 -41.01
C PHE A 12 26.90 21.62 -41.18
N CYS A 13 27.09 22.76 -41.83
CA CYS A 13 28.41 23.22 -42.24
C CYS A 13 28.64 24.69 -41.85
N CYS A 14 29.91 25.00 -41.65
CA CYS A 14 30.46 26.34 -41.69
C CYS A 14 30.96 26.62 -43.11
N TYR A 15 30.51 27.71 -43.69
CA TYR A 15 30.89 28.21 -45.01
C TYR A 15 31.72 29.48 -44.84
N TYR A 16 32.89 29.54 -45.47
CA TYR A 16 33.82 30.67 -45.40
C TYR A 16 33.82 31.43 -46.73
N PHE A 17 33.64 32.74 -46.69
CA PHE A 17 33.54 33.63 -47.85
C PHE A 17 34.56 34.76 -47.78
N ASP A 18 35.13 35.11 -48.92
CA ASP A 18 35.95 36.31 -49.07
C ASP A 18 35.08 37.58 -49.15
N SER A 19 35.74 38.74 -49.26
CA SER A 19 35.07 40.04 -49.40
C SER A 19 34.18 40.14 -50.65
N ALA A 20 34.49 39.38 -51.71
CA ALA A 20 33.76 39.31 -52.99
C ALA A 20 32.64 38.24 -53.04
N ASP A 21 32.30 37.64 -51.91
CA ASP A 21 31.29 36.58 -51.78
C ASP A 21 31.63 35.26 -52.51
N ALA A 22 32.91 35.03 -52.84
CA ALA A 22 33.38 33.74 -53.31
C ALA A 22 33.60 32.77 -52.14
N LEU A 23 33.17 31.52 -52.33
CA LEU A 23 33.30 30.46 -51.34
C LEU A 23 34.76 29.99 -51.27
N LYS A 24 35.39 30.14 -50.11
CA LYS A 24 36.79 29.80 -49.83
C LYS A 24 36.96 28.55 -48.97
N GLY A 25 35.87 27.87 -48.61
CA GLY A 25 35.95 26.63 -47.84
C GLY A 25 34.64 26.22 -47.18
N ARG A 26 34.50 24.91 -46.89
CA ARG A 26 33.38 24.36 -46.13
C ARG A 26 33.80 23.27 -45.15
N GLU A 27 33.46 23.42 -43.87
CA GLU A 27 33.70 22.41 -42.83
C GLU A 27 32.39 21.96 -42.19
N THR A 28 32.29 20.68 -41.82
CA THR A 28 31.13 20.20 -41.05
C THR A 28 31.20 20.69 -39.62
N THR A 29 30.05 21.08 -39.05
CA THR A 29 29.97 21.35 -37.61
C THR A 29 30.06 20.04 -36.83
N THR A 30 30.60 20.09 -35.61
CA THR A 30 30.73 18.94 -34.71
C THR A 30 29.39 18.50 -34.09
N PHE A 31 28.31 19.26 -34.33
CA PHE A 31 27.01 19.00 -33.74
C PHE A 31 26.26 17.92 -34.51
N ASN A 32 25.96 16.81 -33.82
CA ASN A 32 25.34 15.66 -34.45
C ASN A 32 23.87 15.90 -34.80
N ARG A 33 23.44 15.30 -35.91
CA ARG A 33 22.13 15.47 -36.53
C ARG A 33 21.05 14.70 -35.76
N ASN A 34 19.86 15.30 -35.60
CA ASN A 34 18.54 14.66 -35.48
C ASN A 34 17.82 14.57 -34.12
N THR A 35 18.40 15.01 -33.00
CA THR A 35 17.69 14.89 -31.69
C THR A 35 16.80 16.09 -31.36
N ILE A 36 17.11 17.28 -31.87
CA ILE A 36 16.44 18.53 -31.49
C ILE A 36 15.99 19.40 -32.65
N ASP A 37 15.96 18.87 -33.88
CA ASP A 37 15.63 19.60 -35.12
C ASP A 37 16.37 20.95 -35.29
N PHE A 38 17.57 21.07 -34.72
CA PHE A 38 18.42 22.25 -34.84
C PHE A 38 19.19 22.21 -36.16
N ASN A 39 18.45 22.40 -37.26
CA ASN A 39 19.00 22.42 -38.60
C ASN A 39 19.72 23.74 -38.83
N HIS A 40 21.05 23.75 -38.96
CA HIS A 40 21.81 25.00 -38.98
C HIS A 40 22.91 25.07 -40.05
N SER A 41 23.26 26.30 -40.41
CA SER A 41 24.40 26.62 -41.26
C SER A 41 25.06 27.91 -40.79
N VAL A 42 26.39 27.91 -40.71
CA VAL A 42 27.19 29.07 -40.29
C VAL A 42 27.84 29.66 -41.53
N PHE A 43 27.77 30.98 -41.66
CA PHE A 43 28.39 31.74 -42.75
C PHE A 43 29.37 32.71 -42.12
N VAL A 44 30.62 32.70 -42.58
CA VAL A 44 31.71 33.55 -42.08
C VAL A 44 32.29 34.30 -43.27
N LYS A 45 32.25 35.64 -43.21
CA LYS A 45 32.81 36.51 -44.25
C LYS A 45 33.95 37.34 -43.66
N SER A 46 35.10 37.38 -44.32
CA SER A 46 36.27 38.16 -43.86
C SER A 46 37.26 38.40 -44.98
N GLU A 47 37.88 39.58 -44.97
CA GLU A 47 39.03 39.93 -45.83
C GLU A 47 40.22 38.98 -45.63
N PHE A 48 40.32 38.31 -44.48
CA PHE A 48 41.33 37.29 -44.21
C PHE A 48 41.32 36.14 -45.24
N PHE A 49 40.19 35.90 -45.91
CA PHE A 49 40.03 34.82 -46.87
C PHE A 49 40.28 35.23 -48.33
N ASP A 50 40.51 36.50 -48.61
CA ASP A 50 40.63 37.04 -49.98
C ASP A 50 41.77 36.36 -50.76
N ASP A 51 42.92 36.20 -50.09
CA ASP A 51 44.15 35.60 -50.64
C ASP A 51 44.25 34.07 -50.45
N LYS A 52 43.17 33.42 -50.00
CA LYS A 52 43.16 31.96 -49.74
C LYS A 52 42.43 31.21 -50.87
N GLU A 53 42.93 30.05 -51.28
CA GLU A 53 42.24 29.15 -52.22
C GLU A 53 41.27 28.21 -51.50
N ASP A 54 41.69 27.58 -50.39
CA ASP A 54 40.85 26.75 -49.53
C ASP A 54 41.28 26.89 -48.05
N VAL A 55 40.34 27.19 -47.18
CA VAL A 55 40.53 27.39 -45.73
C VAL A 55 40.49 26.06 -44.96
N THR A 56 40.05 24.97 -45.60
CA THR A 56 39.67 23.72 -44.93
C THR A 56 40.69 22.59 -45.00
N THR A 57 41.70 22.72 -45.86
CA THR A 57 42.76 21.74 -46.15
C THR A 57 43.76 21.48 -45.02
N ASN A 58 43.59 22.10 -43.84
CA ASN A 58 44.50 21.96 -42.68
C ASN A 58 43.93 21.00 -41.60
N GLN A 59 43.28 19.91 -41.99
CA GLN A 59 42.94 18.81 -41.09
C GLN A 59 43.95 17.66 -41.33
N ASP A 60 44.93 17.58 -40.42
CA ASP A 60 45.76 16.40 -40.14
C ASP A 60 46.91 16.01 -41.08
N ASP A 61 47.27 16.80 -42.10
CA ASP A 61 48.54 16.59 -42.81
C ASP A 61 49.69 17.36 -42.14
N ASP A 62 50.66 16.62 -41.59
CA ASP A 62 51.99 17.09 -41.21
C ASP A 62 52.82 17.61 -42.42
N GLN A 63 52.21 17.74 -43.60
CA GLN A 63 52.78 18.45 -44.73
C GLN A 63 52.52 19.95 -44.60
N ILE A 64 53.56 20.66 -44.17
CA ILE A 64 53.69 22.11 -44.28
C ILE A 64 53.44 22.49 -45.75
N GLY A 65 52.27 23.03 -46.06
CA GLY A 65 52.13 23.93 -47.19
C GLY A 65 53.19 25.02 -47.00
N LEU A 66 54.11 25.15 -47.97
CA LEU A 66 55.34 25.96 -47.89
C LEU A 66 55.12 27.45 -47.59
N PHE A 67 53.86 27.89 -47.42
CA PHE A 67 53.41 29.28 -47.37
C PHE A 67 52.43 29.62 -46.22
N ASP A 68 51.97 28.66 -45.41
CA ASP A 68 51.05 28.99 -44.29
C ASP A 68 51.82 29.48 -43.05
N SER A 69 51.54 30.71 -42.61
CA SER A 69 52.20 31.25 -41.43
C SER A 69 51.67 30.60 -40.14
N GLN A 70 52.51 30.42 -39.12
CA GLN A 70 52.05 29.93 -37.82
C GLN A 70 50.96 30.84 -37.19
N GLU A 71 50.93 32.11 -37.57
CA GLU A 71 49.91 33.06 -37.12
C GLU A 71 48.55 32.76 -37.74
N GLU A 72 48.47 32.41 -39.02
CA GLU A 72 47.23 32.03 -39.70
C GLU A 72 46.60 30.79 -39.07
N LYS A 73 47.40 29.77 -38.73
CA LYS A 73 46.91 28.58 -38.04
C LYS A 73 46.33 28.92 -36.65
N LYS A 74 46.93 29.87 -35.93
CA LYS A 74 46.40 30.36 -34.64
C LYS A 74 45.08 31.10 -34.83
N ILE A 75 44.98 31.96 -35.85
CA ILE A 75 43.76 32.71 -36.18
C ILE A 75 42.62 31.74 -36.52
N LEU A 76 42.84 30.77 -37.40
CA LEU A 76 41.84 29.77 -37.77
C LEU A 76 41.38 28.93 -36.58
N LYS A 77 42.30 28.53 -35.69
CA LYS A 77 41.96 27.79 -34.47
C LYS A 77 41.12 28.64 -33.51
N ALA A 78 41.45 29.92 -33.35
CA ALA A 78 40.68 30.85 -32.54
C ALA A 78 39.28 31.10 -33.15
N LEU A 79 39.21 31.27 -34.47
CA LEU A 79 37.96 31.40 -35.21
C LEU A 79 37.06 30.17 -35.05
N ARG A 80 37.59 28.96 -35.25
CA ARG A 80 36.84 27.70 -35.05
C ARG A 80 36.27 27.60 -33.62
N ARG A 81 37.04 27.98 -32.60
CA ARG A 81 36.54 28.05 -31.20
C ARG A 81 35.43 29.09 -31.03
N SER A 82 35.59 30.28 -31.61
CA SER A 82 34.57 31.33 -31.56
C SER A 82 33.28 30.90 -32.27
N ILE A 83 33.38 30.22 -33.41
CA ILE A 83 32.24 29.65 -34.12
C ILE A 83 31.56 28.58 -33.27
N GLN A 84 32.32 27.67 -32.66
CA GLN A 84 31.77 26.65 -31.77
C GLN A 84 31.01 27.27 -30.60
N ASN A 85 31.61 28.23 -29.90
CA ASN A 85 30.95 28.97 -28.81
C ASN A 85 29.69 29.70 -29.29
N PHE A 86 29.70 30.24 -30.52
CA PHE A 86 28.56 30.92 -31.11
C PHE A 86 27.40 29.95 -31.43
N ILE A 87 27.72 28.76 -31.95
CA ILE A 87 26.76 27.67 -32.18
C ILE A 87 26.15 27.26 -30.84
N GLU A 88 26.96 26.96 -29.83
CA GLU A 88 26.51 26.55 -28.49
C GLU A 88 25.59 27.59 -27.84
N LYS A 89 25.97 28.87 -27.92
CA LYS A 89 25.15 29.96 -27.38
C LYS A 89 23.79 30.04 -28.08
N THR A 90 23.76 29.89 -29.40
CA THR A 90 22.51 30.00 -30.15
C THR A 90 21.65 28.75 -30.00
N ILE A 91 22.25 27.57 -29.82
CA ILE A 91 21.53 26.35 -29.43
C ILE A 91 20.86 26.54 -28.07
N GLY A 92 21.55 27.14 -27.09
CA GLY A 92 20.94 27.43 -25.78
C GLY A 92 19.70 28.32 -25.88
N VAL A 93 19.73 29.35 -26.74
CA VAL A 93 18.56 30.20 -27.02
C VAL A 93 17.46 29.42 -27.72
N TYR A 94 17.78 28.67 -28.78
CA TYR A 94 16.84 27.84 -29.52
C TYR A 94 16.16 26.78 -28.64
N LEU A 95 16.92 26.10 -27.78
CA LEU A 95 16.41 25.10 -26.85
C LEU A 95 15.51 25.71 -25.78
N THR A 96 15.77 26.95 -25.36
CA THR A 96 14.90 27.64 -24.39
C THR A 96 13.51 27.88 -24.98
N GLU A 97 13.45 28.44 -26.19
CA GLU A 97 12.17 28.67 -26.88
C GLU A 97 11.45 27.35 -27.20
N LYS A 98 12.20 26.34 -27.65
CA LYS A 98 11.65 25.03 -27.99
C LYS A 98 11.17 24.26 -26.77
N ALA A 99 11.87 24.36 -25.63
CA ALA A 99 11.48 23.71 -24.37
C ALA A 99 10.11 24.21 -23.90
N ASP A 100 9.90 25.52 -23.88
CA ASP A 100 8.60 26.08 -23.47
C ASP A 100 7.47 25.65 -24.40
N ALA A 101 7.70 25.70 -25.72
CA ALA A 101 6.73 25.24 -26.70
C ALA A 101 6.42 23.74 -26.56
N GLU A 102 7.42 22.90 -26.30
CA GLU A 102 7.24 21.45 -26.15
C GLU A 102 6.50 21.10 -24.84
N VAL A 103 6.84 21.77 -23.73
CA VAL A 103 6.11 21.59 -22.46
C VAL A 103 4.66 22.07 -22.57
N GLU A 104 4.38 23.16 -23.28
CA GLU A 104 3.01 23.58 -23.58
C GLU A 104 2.25 22.56 -24.44
N LYS A 105 2.92 21.91 -25.40
CA LYS A 105 2.31 20.77 -26.14
C LYS A 105 2.03 19.60 -25.21
N MET A 106 2.93 19.26 -24.29
CA MET A 106 2.72 18.18 -23.30
C MET A 106 1.50 18.47 -22.42
N LEU A 107 1.30 19.73 -22.03
CA LEU A 107 0.16 20.19 -21.23
C LEU A 107 -1.15 20.18 -22.00
N ASN A 108 -1.21 20.89 -23.14
CA ASN A 108 -2.48 21.25 -23.77
C ASN A 108 -2.88 20.33 -24.93
N VAL A 109 -1.90 19.81 -25.67
CA VAL A 109 -2.14 19.02 -26.89
C VAL A 109 -2.08 17.53 -26.60
N LYS A 110 -0.93 17.05 -26.09
CA LYS A 110 -0.71 15.63 -25.77
C LYS A 110 -1.42 15.19 -24.49
N LYS A 111 -1.68 16.13 -23.57
CA LYS A 111 -2.31 15.89 -22.25
C LYS A 111 -1.61 14.79 -21.44
N THR A 112 -0.27 14.79 -21.48
CA THR A 112 0.59 13.81 -20.80
C THR A 112 1.03 14.28 -19.41
N PHE A 113 0.89 15.57 -19.10
CA PHE A 113 1.13 16.09 -17.75
C PHE A 113 0.18 15.47 -16.71
N PRO A 114 0.63 15.26 -15.46
CA PRO A 114 -0.23 14.86 -14.36
C PRO A 114 -1.36 15.85 -14.12
N GLN A 115 -2.47 15.37 -13.56
CA GLN A 115 -3.54 16.24 -13.09
C GLN A 115 -3.18 16.82 -11.72
N PHE A 116 -3.54 18.09 -11.53
CA PHE A 116 -3.32 18.82 -10.30
C PHE A 116 -4.64 19.42 -9.84
N THR A 117 -4.79 19.55 -8.53
CA THR A 117 -5.90 20.27 -7.91
C THR A 117 -5.79 21.78 -8.19
N ASP A 118 -6.93 22.47 -8.20
CA ASP A 118 -6.99 23.91 -8.47
C ASP A 118 -6.67 24.79 -7.24
N ASP A 119 -6.30 24.18 -6.12
CA ASP A 119 -5.87 24.89 -4.92
C ASP A 119 -4.44 25.44 -5.05
N ILE A 120 -4.05 26.29 -4.10
CA ILE A 120 -2.73 26.96 -4.10
C ILE A 120 -1.61 25.92 -4.20
N TYR A 121 -1.70 24.83 -3.44
CA TYR A 121 -0.67 23.80 -3.42
C TYR A 121 -0.59 23.03 -4.75
N GLY A 122 -1.73 22.65 -5.33
CA GLY A 122 -1.78 22.00 -6.64
C GLY A 122 -1.18 22.85 -7.76
N GLN A 123 -1.47 24.16 -7.79
CA GLN A 123 -0.90 25.07 -8.77
C GLN A 123 0.60 25.30 -8.57
N MET A 124 1.09 25.35 -7.32
CA MET A 124 2.52 25.40 -7.04
C MET A 124 3.24 24.16 -7.58
N ARG A 125 2.73 22.95 -7.30
CA ARG A 125 3.32 21.70 -7.82
C ARG A 125 3.34 21.64 -9.35
N LYS A 126 2.25 22.09 -9.99
CA LYS A 126 2.19 22.17 -11.46
C LYS A 126 3.27 23.08 -12.02
N LYS A 127 3.47 24.25 -11.39
CA LYS A 127 4.52 25.21 -11.77
C LYS A 127 5.92 24.64 -11.58
N ASP A 128 6.16 23.94 -10.48
CA ASP A 128 7.45 23.31 -10.19
C ASP A 128 7.78 22.20 -11.19
N LEU A 129 6.82 21.30 -11.47
CA LEU A 129 7.01 20.26 -12.49
C LEU A 129 7.23 20.87 -13.88
N LYS A 130 6.49 21.92 -14.24
CA LYS A 130 6.69 22.65 -15.50
C LYS A 130 8.12 23.18 -15.60
N LYS A 131 8.59 23.87 -14.56
CA LYS A 131 9.94 24.43 -14.49
C LYS A 131 11.01 23.34 -14.61
N VAL A 132 10.90 22.26 -13.84
CA VAL A 132 11.86 21.16 -13.87
C VAL A 132 11.87 20.48 -15.23
N THR A 133 10.71 20.22 -15.83
CA THR A 133 10.61 19.62 -17.17
C THR A 133 11.26 20.52 -18.21
N THR A 134 11.02 21.83 -18.17
CA THR A 134 11.66 22.81 -19.06
C THR A 134 13.19 22.79 -18.90
N GLU A 135 13.71 22.78 -17.68
CA GLU A 135 15.16 22.76 -17.43
C GLU A 135 15.81 21.43 -17.85
N ILE A 136 15.17 20.29 -17.60
CA ILE A 136 15.66 19.00 -18.10
C ILE A 136 15.69 18.98 -19.62
N TYR A 137 14.66 19.51 -20.30
CA TYR A 137 14.65 19.56 -21.76
C TYR A 137 15.78 20.44 -22.31
N LYS A 138 16.09 21.57 -21.66
CA LYS A 138 17.21 22.44 -22.05
C LYS A 138 18.56 21.74 -21.90
N LEU A 139 18.73 20.93 -20.85
CA LEU A 139 19.98 20.24 -20.54
C LEU A 139 20.17 18.98 -21.38
N GLU A 140 19.17 18.09 -21.40
CA GLU A 140 19.21 16.81 -22.10
C GLU A 140 17.88 16.54 -22.84
N PRO A 141 17.69 17.17 -24.01
CA PRO A 141 16.46 17.04 -24.78
C PRO A 141 16.25 15.63 -25.35
N GLN A 142 17.30 14.79 -25.40
CA GLN A 142 17.20 13.40 -25.86
C GLN A 142 16.28 12.55 -25.00
N ILE A 143 16.14 12.88 -23.71
CA ILE A 143 15.24 12.18 -22.78
C ILE A 143 13.79 12.21 -23.31
N PHE A 144 13.38 13.31 -23.93
CA PHE A 144 12.02 13.50 -24.45
C PHE A 144 11.89 13.17 -25.94
N TYR A 145 12.98 12.79 -26.60
CA TYR A 145 12.98 12.56 -28.04
C TYR A 145 12.18 11.30 -28.41
N LYS A 146 11.15 11.48 -29.25
CA LYS A 146 10.30 10.39 -29.79
C LYS A 146 9.68 9.47 -28.71
N LEU A 147 9.46 9.98 -27.50
CA LEU A 147 8.70 9.25 -26.49
C LEU A 147 7.27 9.00 -26.96
N LYS A 148 6.78 7.77 -26.80
CA LYS A 148 5.36 7.47 -26.97
C LYS A 148 4.56 8.17 -25.85
N PRO A 149 3.28 8.53 -26.05
CA PRO A 149 2.48 9.22 -25.04
C PRO A 149 2.48 8.53 -23.66
N VAL A 150 2.49 7.19 -23.62
CA VAL A 150 2.56 6.43 -22.37
C VAL A 150 3.91 6.61 -21.66
N GLN A 151 5.02 6.61 -22.40
CA GLN A 151 6.36 6.82 -21.84
C GLN A 151 6.53 8.25 -21.32
N GLU A 152 6.06 9.24 -22.08
CA GLU A 152 6.08 10.65 -21.69
C GLU A 152 5.23 10.87 -20.42
N LYS A 153 4.02 10.29 -20.37
CA LYS A 153 3.16 10.34 -19.18
C LYS A 153 3.81 9.67 -17.96
N SER A 154 4.41 8.49 -18.12
CA SER A 154 5.10 7.79 -17.04
C SER A 154 6.30 8.57 -16.51
N LEU A 155 7.12 9.16 -17.39
CA LEU A 155 8.26 9.98 -17.01
C LEU A 155 7.82 11.22 -16.22
N LEU A 156 6.83 11.96 -16.73
CA LEU A 156 6.32 13.16 -16.08
C LEU A 156 5.63 12.86 -14.75
N ALA A 157 4.90 11.75 -14.65
CA ALA A 157 4.32 11.28 -13.39
C ALA A 157 5.40 10.91 -12.38
N PHE A 158 6.47 10.24 -12.81
CA PHE A 158 7.60 9.89 -11.95
C PHE A 158 8.34 11.12 -11.44
N LEU A 159 8.66 12.08 -12.33
CA LEU A 159 9.25 13.36 -11.92
C LEU A 159 8.37 14.10 -10.91
N ASN A 160 7.05 14.13 -11.14
CA ASN A 160 6.10 14.77 -10.23
C ASN A 160 6.10 14.15 -8.82
N LEU A 161 6.25 12.82 -8.74
CA LEU A 161 6.36 12.11 -7.47
C LEU A 161 7.68 12.45 -6.76
N LEU A 162 8.81 12.46 -7.49
CA LEU A 162 10.12 12.81 -6.92
C LEU A 162 10.23 14.27 -6.44
N LEU A 163 9.45 15.18 -7.01
CA LEU A 163 9.40 16.57 -6.57
C LEU A 163 8.67 16.75 -5.24
N SER A 164 7.80 15.81 -4.86
CA SER A 164 7.21 15.79 -3.52
C SER A 164 8.22 15.19 -2.55
N SER A 165 8.61 15.97 -1.53
CA SER A 165 9.58 15.51 -0.52
C SER A 165 9.09 14.29 0.26
N GLU A 166 7.78 14.21 0.52
CA GLU A 166 7.17 13.08 1.25
C GLU A 166 7.13 11.81 0.41
N GLU A 167 6.85 11.93 -0.89
CA GLU A 167 6.71 10.77 -1.79
C GLU A 167 8.06 10.26 -2.32
N ARG A 168 9.09 11.12 -2.33
CA ARG A 168 10.39 10.79 -2.94
C ARG A 168 10.98 9.51 -2.38
N GLU A 169 11.12 9.41 -1.06
CA GLU A 169 11.75 8.25 -0.43
C GLU A 169 10.91 6.97 -0.63
N ASN A 170 9.59 7.08 -0.51
CA ASN A 170 8.66 5.96 -0.74
C ASN A 170 8.80 5.41 -2.18
N VAL A 171 8.81 6.31 -3.17
CA VAL A 171 8.90 5.95 -4.58
C VAL A 171 10.26 5.36 -4.92
N LEU A 172 11.35 5.92 -4.38
CA LEU A 172 12.68 5.36 -4.57
C LEU A 172 12.80 3.95 -4.00
N GLY A 173 12.27 3.72 -2.80
CA GLY A 173 12.23 2.37 -2.20
C GLY A 173 11.43 1.36 -3.03
N ILE A 174 10.29 1.76 -3.61
CA ILE A 174 9.49 0.89 -4.49
C ILE A 174 10.25 0.54 -5.78
N ILE A 175 10.91 1.52 -6.39
CA ILE A 175 11.68 1.31 -7.62
C ILE A 175 12.89 0.42 -7.36
N GLU A 176 13.57 0.60 -6.23
CA GLU A 176 14.69 -0.25 -5.81
C GLU A 176 14.26 -1.71 -5.75
N GLN A 177 13.14 -2.03 -5.07
CA GLN A 177 12.60 -3.39 -5.03
C GLN A 177 12.27 -3.94 -6.44
N LEU A 178 11.72 -3.11 -7.33
CA LEU A 178 11.42 -3.52 -8.71
C LEU A 178 12.70 -3.83 -9.52
N VAL A 179 13.78 -3.08 -9.27
CA VAL A 179 15.10 -3.27 -9.89
C VAL A 179 15.80 -4.51 -9.33
N GLU A 180 15.57 -4.88 -8.08
CA GLU A 180 16.12 -6.11 -7.50
C GLU A 180 15.46 -7.39 -8.03
N LEU A 181 14.22 -7.30 -8.56
CA LEU A 181 13.54 -8.46 -9.15
C LEU A 181 14.29 -9.01 -10.39
N SER A 182 14.36 -10.33 -10.48
CA SER A 182 14.88 -11.02 -11.67
C SER A 182 13.99 -10.79 -12.91
N PRO A 183 14.49 -10.98 -14.14
CA PRO A 183 13.69 -10.84 -15.36
C PRO A 183 12.41 -11.70 -15.35
N GLN A 184 12.48 -12.91 -14.79
CA GLN A 184 11.32 -13.79 -14.65
C GLN A 184 10.30 -13.23 -13.65
N GLN A 185 10.74 -12.79 -12.47
CA GLN A 185 9.84 -12.19 -11.47
C GLN A 185 9.16 -10.91 -11.98
N ARG A 186 9.88 -10.06 -12.73
CA ARG A 186 9.29 -8.88 -13.38
C ARG A 186 8.24 -9.26 -14.42
N HIS A 187 8.50 -10.33 -15.20
CA HIS A 187 7.51 -10.87 -16.12
C HIS A 187 6.25 -11.32 -15.38
N ASP A 188 6.41 -12.14 -14.34
CA ASP A 188 5.29 -12.67 -13.55
C ASP A 188 4.49 -11.56 -12.88
N PHE A 189 5.16 -10.56 -12.29
CA PHE A 189 4.52 -9.38 -11.71
C PHE A 189 3.73 -8.59 -12.76
N SER A 190 4.27 -8.40 -13.97
CA SER A 190 3.54 -7.78 -15.08
C SER A 190 2.29 -8.59 -15.47
N GLN A 191 2.36 -9.93 -15.46
CA GLN A 191 1.18 -10.76 -15.75
C GLN A 191 0.12 -10.69 -14.63
N ILE A 192 0.53 -10.52 -13.37
CA ILE A 192 -0.38 -10.28 -12.26
C ILE A 192 -1.10 -8.94 -12.44
N LEU A 193 -0.36 -7.86 -12.73
CA LEU A 193 -0.91 -6.51 -12.94
C LEU A 193 -1.84 -6.38 -14.17
N LYS A 194 -1.82 -7.35 -15.08
CA LYS A 194 -2.81 -7.44 -16.19
C LYS A 194 -4.15 -8.02 -15.74
N LYS A 195 -4.19 -8.74 -14.61
CA LYS A 195 -5.37 -9.45 -14.10
C LYS A 195 -5.97 -8.77 -12.86
N THR A 196 -5.19 -7.97 -12.14
CA THR A 196 -5.63 -7.24 -10.95
C THR A 196 -4.90 -5.90 -10.83
N SER A 197 -5.43 -4.97 -10.03
CA SER A 197 -4.78 -3.68 -9.74
C SER A 197 -3.81 -3.80 -8.56
N LEU A 198 -2.84 -2.87 -8.49
CA LEU A 198 -1.95 -2.77 -7.33
C LEU A 198 -2.74 -2.44 -6.05
N GLU A 199 -3.81 -1.65 -6.17
CA GLU A 199 -4.75 -1.34 -5.08
C GLU A 199 -5.33 -2.61 -4.44
N ASN A 200 -5.89 -3.52 -5.25
CA ASN A 200 -6.44 -4.78 -4.76
C ASN A 200 -5.37 -5.67 -4.08
N ILE A 201 -4.13 -5.65 -4.60
CA ILE A 201 -3.01 -6.39 -3.99
C ILE A 201 -2.69 -5.80 -2.62
N ILE A 202 -2.61 -4.46 -2.52
CA ILE A 202 -2.35 -3.77 -1.26
C ILE A 202 -3.46 -4.04 -0.24
N GLU A 203 -4.74 -3.93 -0.64
CA GLU A 203 -5.88 -4.22 0.23
C GLU A 203 -5.84 -5.66 0.75
N THR A 204 -5.51 -6.62 -0.11
CA THR A 204 -5.39 -8.03 0.29
C THR A 204 -4.28 -8.24 1.32
N ILE A 205 -3.12 -7.61 1.12
CA ILE A 205 -1.99 -7.71 2.06
C ILE A 205 -2.35 -7.02 3.39
N LYS A 206 -2.95 -5.82 3.35
CA LYS A 206 -3.41 -5.09 4.53
C LYS A 206 -4.43 -5.86 5.33
N PHE A 207 -5.38 -6.51 4.67
CA PHE A 207 -6.38 -7.36 5.31
C PHE A 207 -5.74 -8.50 6.13
N ILE A 208 -4.67 -9.11 5.62
CA ILE A 208 -3.93 -10.16 6.35
C ILE A 208 -3.15 -9.54 7.53
N GLU A 209 -2.51 -8.40 7.29
CA GLU A 209 -1.76 -7.66 8.31
C GLU A 209 -2.64 -7.22 9.49
N GLU A 210 -3.81 -6.65 9.23
CA GLU A 210 -4.75 -6.20 10.27
C GLU A 210 -5.16 -7.34 11.21
N ARG A 211 -5.40 -8.53 10.64
CA ARG A 211 -5.74 -9.72 11.43
C ARG A 211 -4.56 -10.21 12.26
N TYR A 212 -3.35 -10.15 11.71
CA TYR A 212 -2.15 -10.46 12.47
C TYR A 212 -1.95 -9.48 13.63
N LYS A 213 -2.15 -8.17 13.38
CA LYS A 213 -2.11 -7.12 14.42
C LYS A 213 -3.11 -7.42 15.54
N VAL A 214 -4.34 -7.81 15.24
CA VAL A 214 -5.35 -8.20 16.25
C VAL A 214 -4.88 -9.39 17.09
N ILE A 215 -4.24 -10.40 16.49
CA ILE A 215 -3.75 -11.59 17.22
C ILE A 215 -2.62 -11.22 18.18
N GLU A 216 -1.62 -10.47 17.73
CA GLU A 216 -0.51 -10.06 18.58
C GLU A 216 -0.99 -9.13 19.71
N LEU A 217 -1.96 -8.28 19.41
CA LEU A 217 -2.59 -7.42 20.39
C LEU A 217 -3.35 -8.21 21.47
N LEU A 218 -4.16 -9.18 21.06
CA LEU A 218 -4.87 -10.07 21.99
C LEU A 218 -3.89 -10.91 22.82
N LYS A 219 -2.80 -11.41 22.23
CA LYS A 219 -1.74 -12.11 22.97
C LYS A 219 -1.18 -11.22 24.07
N SER A 220 -0.85 -9.96 23.78
CA SER A 220 -0.31 -9.05 24.79
C SER A 220 -1.34 -8.72 25.89
N ILE A 221 -2.60 -8.47 25.52
CA ILE A 221 -3.68 -8.25 26.50
C ILE A 221 -3.89 -9.47 27.41
N VAL A 222 -3.93 -10.68 26.83
CA VAL A 222 -4.23 -11.92 27.55
C VAL A 222 -3.06 -12.37 28.42
N TYR A 223 -1.82 -12.31 27.93
CA TYR A 223 -0.65 -12.88 28.60
C TYR A 223 0.18 -11.86 29.37
N ASP A 224 0.45 -10.69 28.81
CA ASP A 224 1.34 -9.68 29.43
C ASP A 224 0.56 -8.77 30.37
N LEU A 225 -0.64 -8.34 29.95
CA LEU A 225 -1.47 -7.37 30.66
C LEU A 225 -2.66 -8.03 31.36
N THR A 226 -2.56 -9.32 31.69
CA THR A 226 -3.61 -10.08 32.40
C THR A 226 -4.12 -9.33 33.63
N GLN A 227 -3.23 -8.61 34.34
CA GLN A 227 -3.60 -7.89 35.55
C GLN A 227 -4.53 -6.70 35.34
N PHE A 228 -4.54 -6.15 34.14
CA PHE A 228 -5.23 -4.92 33.79
C PHE A 228 -6.38 -5.15 32.83
N ALA A 229 -6.37 -6.25 32.08
CA ALA A 229 -7.43 -6.63 31.17
C ALA A 229 -8.67 -7.14 31.91
N ASN A 230 -9.84 -6.68 31.48
CA ASN A 230 -11.13 -7.24 31.86
C ASN A 230 -11.87 -7.78 30.63
N GLU A 231 -12.92 -8.54 30.93
CA GLU A 231 -13.74 -9.22 29.94
C GLU A 231 -14.47 -8.24 29.00
N ARG A 232 -15.20 -7.27 29.55
CA ARG A 232 -16.14 -6.44 28.80
C ARG A 232 -15.46 -5.33 28.00
N ASP A 233 -14.64 -4.54 28.67
CA ASP A 233 -14.09 -3.32 28.09
C ASP A 233 -13.01 -3.61 27.05
N HIS A 234 -12.39 -4.80 27.10
CA HIS A 234 -11.28 -5.19 26.20
C HIS A 234 -11.61 -6.44 25.39
N ILE A 235 -11.72 -7.60 26.06
CA ILE A 235 -11.77 -8.88 25.37
C ILE A 235 -13.02 -8.99 24.48
N GLN A 236 -14.20 -8.76 25.05
CA GLN A 236 -15.46 -8.80 24.31
C GLN A 236 -15.46 -7.75 23.20
N LYS A 237 -15.12 -6.51 23.54
CA LYS A 237 -15.11 -5.38 22.60
C LYS A 237 -14.24 -5.64 21.36
N ILE A 238 -13.10 -6.30 21.52
CA ILE A 238 -12.23 -6.72 20.41
C ILE A 238 -12.91 -7.83 19.62
N VAL A 239 -13.34 -8.90 20.29
CA VAL A 239 -13.84 -10.12 19.62
C VAL A 239 -15.16 -9.89 18.89
N GLU A 240 -16.03 -8.99 19.37
CA GLU A 240 -17.28 -8.58 18.70
C GLU A 240 -17.06 -8.02 17.29
N ARG A 241 -15.84 -7.57 16.95
CA ARG A 241 -15.47 -7.11 15.60
C ARG A 241 -14.61 -8.12 14.83
N GLN A 242 -14.19 -9.21 15.47
CA GLN A 242 -13.15 -10.12 14.98
C GLN A 242 -13.64 -11.57 15.01
N PHE A 243 -14.87 -11.81 14.58
CA PHE A 243 -15.51 -13.13 14.61
C PHE A 243 -14.76 -14.24 13.85
N TRP A 244 -13.94 -13.86 12.87
CA TRP A 244 -13.08 -14.78 12.12
C TRP A 244 -12.09 -15.56 13.02
N LEU A 245 -11.85 -15.10 14.26
CA LEU A 245 -11.07 -15.81 15.28
C LEU A 245 -11.58 -17.25 15.48
N PHE A 246 -12.90 -17.44 15.51
CA PHE A 246 -13.51 -18.77 15.69
C PHE A 246 -13.70 -19.55 14.39
N GLY A 247 -13.38 -18.93 13.25
CA GLY A 247 -13.47 -19.53 11.92
C GLY A 247 -13.70 -18.48 10.84
N GLU A 248 -12.96 -18.57 9.72
CA GLU A 248 -13.05 -17.62 8.60
C GLU A 248 -14.48 -17.45 8.06
N GLN A 249 -15.24 -18.53 8.07
CA GLN A 249 -16.63 -18.54 7.65
C GLN A 249 -17.54 -17.59 8.44
N TYR A 250 -17.14 -17.16 9.64
CA TYR A 250 -17.92 -16.24 10.47
C TYR A 250 -17.63 -14.76 10.20
N ASN A 251 -16.75 -14.43 9.24
CA ASN A 251 -16.39 -13.05 8.93
C ASN A 251 -17.57 -12.19 8.43
N LEU A 252 -18.61 -12.80 7.84
CA LEU A 252 -19.83 -12.15 7.37
C LEU A 252 -21.06 -12.47 8.25
N ALA A 253 -20.86 -13.15 9.38
CA ALA A 253 -21.94 -13.47 10.28
C ALA A 253 -22.56 -12.20 10.85
N SER A 254 -23.89 -12.18 10.95
CA SER A 254 -24.62 -11.11 11.64
C SER A 254 -25.34 -11.71 12.85
N ALA A 255 -25.27 -11.04 13.99
CA ALA A 255 -26.01 -11.47 15.18
C ALA A 255 -27.51 -11.52 14.87
N ASP A 256 -28.13 -12.71 14.89
CA ASP A 256 -29.57 -12.86 14.72
C ASP A 256 -30.29 -12.17 15.89
N GLN A 257 -30.92 -11.03 15.58
CA GLN A 257 -31.60 -10.18 16.55
C GLN A 257 -32.73 -10.90 17.30
N ARG A 258 -33.36 -11.93 16.70
CA ARG A 258 -34.44 -12.69 17.35
C ARG A 258 -33.88 -13.58 18.46
N MET A 259 -32.74 -14.20 18.20
CA MET A 259 -32.08 -15.06 19.18
C MET A 259 -31.36 -14.27 20.25
N GLN A 260 -30.73 -13.15 19.90
CA GLN A 260 -30.18 -12.21 20.87
C GLN A 260 -31.26 -11.77 21.87
N LYS A 261 -32.47 -11.45 21.40
CA LYS A 261 -33.61 -11.12 22.27
C LYS A 261 -34.07 -12.31 23.12
N ALA A 262 -34.16 -13.51 22.57
CA ALA A 262 -34.58 -14.71 23.32
C ALA A 262 -33.59 -15.09 24.43
N LEU A 263 -32.29 -14.99 24.17
CA LEU A 263 -31.24 -15.25 25.16
C LEU A 263 -31.12 -14.12 26.19
N GLN A 264 -31.29 -12.86 25.80
CA GLN A 264 -31.42 -11.74 26.75
C GLN A 264 -32.55 -11.98 27.75
N GLN A 265 -33.71 -12.44 27.26
CA GLN A 265 -34.84 -12.82 28.11
C GLN A 265 -34.49 -13.97 29.08
N TYR A 266 -33.65 -14.92 28.66
CA TYR A 266 -33.20 -16.01 29.53
C TYR A 266 -32.24 -15.56 30.62
N THR A 267 -31.29 -14.67 30.31
CA THR A 267 -30.41 -14.08 31.33
C THR A 267 -31.24 -13.42 32.43
N ASN A 268 -32.32 -12.72 32.08
CA ASN A 268 -33.22 -12.12 33.09
C ASN A 268 -33.90 -13.17 33.99
N ILE A 269 -34.25 -14.34 33.44
CA ILE A 269 -34.83 -15.46 34.19
C ILE A 269 -33.80 -16.12 35.11
N LEU A 270 -32.56 -16.33 34.64
CA LEU A 270 -31.47 -16.93 35.44
C LEU A 270 -31.10 -16.10 36.67
N TYR A 271 -31.24 -14.77 36.59
CA TYR A 271 -31.00 -13.84 37.70
C TYR A 271 -32.26 -13.51 38.54
N GLY A 272 -33.36 -14.25 38.35
CA GLY A 272 -34.49 -14.28 39.28
C GLY A 272 -35.57 -13.22 39.09
N GLU A 273 -35.71 -12.61 37.90
CA GLU A 273 -36.81 -11.67 37.63
C GLU A 273 -38.01 -12.32 36.94
N GLU A 274 -39.19 -12.17 37.54
CA GLU A 274 -40.47 -12.63 36.95
C GLU A 274 -41.02 -11.67 35.88
N ASN A 275 -40.48 -10.45 35.75
CA ASN A 275 -41.03 -9.38 34.91
C ASN A 275 -40.06 -8.93 33.79
N ILE A 276 -40.24 -9.50 32.59
CA ILE A 276 -39.40 -9.31 31.39
C ILE A 276 -39.40 -7.86 30.84
N LYS A 277 -40.18 -6.93 31.43
CA LYS A 277 -40.42 -5.56 30.93
C LYS A 277 -39.96 -4.43 31.84
N ALA A 278 -39.35 -4.71 32.99
CA ALA A 278 -38.81 -3.64 33.84
C ALA A 278 -37.53 -3.06 33.22
N SER A 279 -37.41 -1.72 33.17
CA SER A 279 -36.13 -1.09 32.84
C SER A 279 -35.17 -1.39 33.99
N LEU A 280 -34.14 -2.19 33.71
CA LEU A 280 -33.08 -2.47 34.67
C LEU A 280 -32.23 -1.20 34.89
N GLU A 281 -31.63 -1.06 36.07
CA GLU A 281 -30.57 -0.08 36.25
C GLU A 281 -29.37 -0.47 35.37
N PRO A 282 -28.64 0.49 34.77
CA PRO A 282 -27.59 0.21 33.78
C PRO A 282 -26.53 -0.78 34.27
N ASP A 283 -26.16 -0.72 35.55
CA ASP A 283 -25.13 -1.58 36.12
C ASP A 283 -25.60 -3.03 36.27
N ILE A 284 -26.86 -3.23 36.64
CA ILE A 284 -27.51 -4.55 36.74
C ILE A 284 -27.80 -5.13 35.35
N GLU A 285 -28.23 -4.29 34.40
CA GLU A 285 -28.40 -4.67 33.00
C GLU A 285 -27.08 -5.11 32.37
N ASN A 286 -26.00 -4.37 32.65
CA ASN A 286 -24.65 -4.69 32.19
C ASN A 286 -24.14 -5.98 32.82
N GLU A 287 -24.36 -6.21 34.12
CA GLU A 287 -23.99 -7.46 34.81
C GLU A 287 -24.67 -8.71 34.22
N ARG A 288 -25.90 -8.56 33.71
CA ARG A 288 -26.74 -9.66 33.23
C ARG A 288 -26.65 -9.90 31.72
N ARG A 289 -25.84 -9.13 30.97
CA ARG A 289 -25.71 -9.27 29.52
C ARG A 289 -24.80 -10.46 29.16
N MET A 290 -25.22 -11.27 28.19
CA MET A 290 -24.42 -12.36 27.61
C MET A 290 -23.19 -11.83 26.86
N ASP A 291 -22.07 -12.54 26.99
CA ASP A 291 -20.73 -12.06 26.63
C ASP A 291 -20.54 -11.84 25.13
N ILE A 292 -20.70 -12.89 24.29
CA ILE A 292 -20.75 -12.76 22.83
C ILE A 292 -21.74 -13.77 22.24
N PHE A 293 -22.64 -13.28 21.39
CA PHE A 293 -23.57 -14.13 20.66
C PHE A 293 -23.48 -13.89 19.16
N MET A 294 -23.19 -14.96 18.41
CA MET A 294 -23.06 -14.89 16.96
C MET A 294 -23.83 -16.01 16.27
N CYS A 295 -25.00 -15.66 15.75
CA CYS A 295 -25.68 -16.49 14.78
C CYS A 295 -24.96 -16.37 13.43
N ASN A 296 -24.63 -17.47 12.77
CA ASN A 296 -24.26 -17.43 11.37
C ASN A 296 -25.03 -18.50 10.61
N THR A 297 -25.88 -18.09 9.70
CA THR A 297 -26.56 -19.04 8.81
C THR A 297 -25.59 -19.37 7.68
N ARG A 298 -24.89 -20.48 7.79
CA ARG A 298 -24.13 -21.04 6.66
C ARG A 298 -24.82 -22.27 6.13
N THR A 299 -24.67 -22.55 4.84
CA THR A 299 -24.97 -23.84 4.25
C THR A 299 -23.75 -24.74 4.42
N VAL A 300 -23.78 -25.70 5.35
CA VAL A 300 -22.76 -26.76 5.39
C VAL A 300 -23.28 -27.94 4.58
N GLU A 301 -22.60 -28.34 3.51
CA GLU A 301 -22.85 -29.63 2.88
C GLU A 301 -22.30 -30.74 3.79
N ASN A 302 -23.19 -31.55 4.36
CA ASN A 302 -22.81 -32.81 4.98
C ASN A 302 -22.45 -33.84 3.89
N THR A 303 -21.92 -35.02 4.24
CA THR A 303 -21.66 -36.16 3.32
C THR A 303 -22.88 -36.61 2.50
N PHE A 304 -24.06 -36.04 2.75
CA PHE A 304 -25.34 -36.32 2.09
C PHE A 304 -25.96 -35.08 1.41
N GLU A 305 -25.15 -34.06 1.06
CA GLU A 305 -25.62 -32.84 0.37
C GLU A 305 -26.72 -32.05 1.11
N THR A 306 -26.87 -32.27 2.41
CA THR A 306 -27.88 -31.58 3.23
C THR A 306 -27.34 -30.23 3.66
N VAL A 307 -28.10 -29.15 3.40
CA VAL A 307 -27.81 -27.78 3.83
C VAL A 307 -28.11 -27.63 5.33
N LEU A 308 -27.09 -27.39 6.15
CA LEU A 308 -27.23 -27.16 7.59
C LEU A 308 -26.79 -25.76 8.01
N ASP A 309 -27.63 -25.04 8.76
CA ASP A 309 -27.33 -23.79 9.45
C ASP A 309 -26.40 -24.05 10.64
N GLU A 310 -25.25 -23.37 10.76
CA GLU A 310 -24.34 -23.54 11.91
C GLU A 310 -24.19 -22.28 12.76
N ASN A 311 -24.82 -22.29 13.93
CA ASN A 311 -24.84 -21.17 14.86
C ASN A 311 -23.77 -21.33 15.95
N ILE A 312 -23.20 -20.22 16.43
CA ILE A 312 -22.23 -20.27 17.53
C ILE A 312 -22.59 -19.32 18.69
N VAL A 313 -22.33 -19.77 19.90
CA VAL A 313 -22.47 -18.98 21.12
C VAL A 313 -21.12 -18.99 21.81
N VAL A 314 -20.58 -17.82 22.14
CA VAL A 314 -19.22 -17.71 22.68
C VAL A 314 -19.26 -17.03 24.03
N GLU A 315 -18.88 -17.76 25.07
CA GLU A 315 -18.66 -17.23 26.40
C GLU A 315 -17.18 -16.89 26.57
N LEU A 316 -16.86 -15.64 26.87
CA LEU A 316 -15.49 -15.17 27.07
C LEU A 316 -15.31 -14.75 28.51
N LYS A 317 -14.21 -15.13 29.15
CA LYS A 317 -13.86 -14.61 30.48
C LYS A 317 -12.63 -13.72 30.47
N ALA A 318 -12.58 -12.81 31.45
CA ALA A 318 -11.39 -11.98 31.70
C ALA A 318 -10.14 -12.88 31.81
N PRO A 319 -8.95 -12.44 31.37
CA PRO A 319 -7.76 -13.31 31.32
C PRO A 319 -7.34 -13.92 32.66
N LYS A 320 -7.74 -13.33 33.80
CA LYS A 320 -7.48 -13.88 35.14
C LYS A 320 -8.36 -15.06 35.51
N VAL A 321 -9.48 -15.26 34.83
CA VAL A 321 -10.50 -16.24 35.20
C VAL A 321 -10.22 -17.53 34.43
N PRO A 322 -9.90 -18.64 35.13
CA PRO A 322 -9.70 -19.93 34.47
C PRO A 322 -11.05 -20.55 34.07
N LEU A 323 -11.00 -21.40 33.04
CA LEU A 323 -12.11 -22.23 32.63
C LEU A 323 -12.30 -23.34 33.67
N THR A 324 -13.33 -23.17 34.49
CA THR A 324 -13.71 -24.13 35.54
C THR A 324 -15.03 -24.80 35.21
N LYS A 325 -15.40 -25.80 36.00
CA LYS A 325 -16.75 -26.38 35.96
C LYS A 325 -17.87 -25.33 36.02
N LYS A 326 -17.68 -24.20 36.72
CA LYS A 326 -18.67 -23.12 36.78
C LYS A 326 -18.87 -22.43 35.43
N VAL A 327 -17.76 -22.11 34.75
CA VAL A 327 -17.79 -21.49 33.42
C VAL A 327 -18.37 -22.46 32.39
N LEU A 328 -17.97 -23.73 32.46
CA LEU A 328 -18.53 -24.77 31.58
C LEU A 328 -20.04 -24.94 31.80
N ARG A 329 -20.49 -24.99 33.05
CA ARG A 329 -21.93 -25.08 33.36
C ARG A 329 -22.70 -23.89 32.81
N GLN A 330 -22.14 -22.68 32.89
CA GLN A 330 -22.79 -21.48 32.36
C GLN A 330 -23.06 -21.60 30.85
N ILE A 331 -22.09 -22.08 30.08
CA ILE A 331 -22.25 -22.26 28.64
C ILE A 331 -23.15 -23.46 28.29
N GLU A 332 -23.19 -24.49 29.12
CA GLU A 332 -24.15 -25.61 29.03
C GLU A 332 -25.59 -25.16 29.35
N ASP A 333 -25.79 -24.27 30.32
CA ASP A 333 -27.10 -23.71 30.65
C ASP A 333 -27.67 -22.91 29.47
N TYR A 334 -26.82 -22.17 28.73
CA TYR A 334 -27.22 -21.55 27.46
C TYR A 334 -27.64 -22.57 26.41
N MET A 335 -26.89 -23.66 26.25
CA MET A 335 -27.24 -24.76 25.34
C MET A 335 -28.61 -25.35 25.70
N ASP A 336 -28.83 -25.67 26.97
CA ASP A 336 -30.09 -26.24 27.45
C ASP A 336 -31.26 -25.28 27.25
N PHE A 337 -31.06 -23.98 27.42
CA PHE A 337 -32.08 -22.99 27.12
C PHE A 337 -32.44 -22.97 25.64
N VAL A 338 -31.45 -22.88 24.74
CA VAL A 338 -31.68 -22.86 23.30
C VAL A 338 -32.43 -24.11 22.86
N ARG A 339 -32.03 -25.28 23.38
CA ARG A 339 -32.67 -26.57 23.10
C ARG A 339 -34.13 -26.66 23.55
N ARG A 340 -34.54 -25.87 24.55
CA ARG A 340 -35.95 -25.82 24.99
C ARG A 340 -36.82 -24.90 24.14
N GLN A 341 -36.23 -24.04 23.30
CA GLN A 341 -36.98 -23.11 22.46
C GLN A 341 -37.44 -23.80 21.16
N PRO A 342 -38.75 -23.98 20.93
CA PRO A 342 -39.24 -24.68 19.74
C PRO A 342 -38.76 -24.06 18.42
N GLN A 343 -38.55 -22.75 18.38
CA GLN A 343 -38.06 -22.04 17.19
C GLN A 343 -36.59 -22.32 16.82
N PHE A 344 -35.82 -22.98 17.68
CA PHE A 344 -34.40 -23.29 17.45
C PHE A 344 -34.10 -24.79 17.28
N ASN A 345 -35.12 -25.65 17.36
CA ASN A 345 -35.01 -27.12 17.37
C ASN A 345 -35.07 -27.79 15.98
N SER A 346 -34.72 -27.08 14.91
CA SER A 346 -34.68 -27.67 13.57
C SER A 346 -33.51 -28.67 13.43
N GLU A 347 -33.75 -29.83 12.82
CA GLU A 347 -32.69 -30.81 12.49
C GLU A 347 -31.69 -30.26 11.46
N PHE A 348 -32.08 -29.22 10.71
CA PHE A 348 -31.21 -28.51 9.78
C PHE A 348 -30.34 -27.44 10.47
N ARG A 349 -30.39 -27.33 11.81
CA ARG A 349 -29.54 -26.42 12.57
C ARG A 349 -28.51 -27.21 13.34
N LYS A 350 -27.31 -26.66 13.43
CA LYS A 350 -26.23 -27.13 14.27
C LYS A 350 -25.79 -26.00 15.19
N TRP A 351 -25.51 -26.34 16.44
CA TRP A 351 -25.13 -25.38 17.45
C TRP A 351 -23.76 -25.70 18.02
N LYS A 352 -22.90 -24.69 18.11
CA LYS A 352 -21.63 -24.75 18.83
C LYS A 352 -21.63 -23.74 19.96
N PHE A 353 -21.47 -24.21 21.17
CA PHE A 353 -21.30 -23.38 22.35
C PHE A 353 -19.82 -23.43 22.73
N ILE A 354 -19.17 -22.29 22.86
CA ILE A 354 -17.71 -22.20 22.99
C ILE A 354 -17.40 -21.35 24.22
N ALA A 355 -16.73 -21.92 25.20
CA ALA A 355 -16.14 -21.16 26.31
C ALA A 355 -14.66 -20.92 26.04
N VAL A 356 -14.19 -19.68 26.22
CA VAL A 356 -12.77 -19.31 26.07
C VAL A 356 -12.24 -18.64 27.33
N CYS A 357 -11.14 -19.16 27.86
CA CYS A 357 -10.42 -18.58 28.99
C CYS A 357 -8.91 -18.63 28.75
N LYS A 358 -8.11 -18.02 29.63
CA LYS A 358 -6.65 -18.10 29.53
C LYS A 358 -6.11 -19.49 29.86
N GLU A 359 -6.65 -20.10 30.91
CA GLU A 359 -6.22 -21.39 31.45
C GLU A 359 -7.42 -22.29 31.71
N ILE A 360 -7.20 -23.60 31.84
CA ILE A 360 -8.22 -24.62 32.11
C ILE A 360 -7.89 -25.38 33.40
N ASP A 361 -8.90 -25.81 34.14
CA ASP A 361 -8.73 -26.66 35.31
C ASP A 361 -8.65 -28.17 34.96
N GLU A 362 -8.36 -29.01 35.97
CA GLU A 362 -8.28 -30.46 35.82
C GLU A 362 -9.64 -31.10 35.45
N TYR A 363 -10.75 -30.49 35.85
CA TYR A 363 -12.07 -30.98 35.48
C TYR A 363 -12.28 -30.87 33.97
N ILE A 364 -11.95 -29.74 33.36
CA ILE A 364 -12.06 -29.55 31.90
C ILE A 364 -11.16 -30.53 31.15
N LYS A 365 -9.92 -30.74 31.61
CA LYS A 365 -9.02 -31.75 31.03
C LYS A 365 -9.62 -33.15 31.07
N SER A 366 -10.34 -33.49 32.14
CA SER A 366 -11.04 -34.78 32.23
C SER A 366 -12.14 -34.91 31.17
N GLN A 367 -12.87 -33.82 30.86
CA GLN A 367 -13.91 -33.84 29.83
C GLN A 367 -13.34 -34.02 28.43
N TYR A 368 -12.19 -33.42 28.11
CA TYR A 368 -11.53 -33.66 26.81
C TYR A 368 -11.25 -35.15 26.56
N LYS A 369 -10.80 -35.89 27.59
CA LYS A 369 -10.55 -37.34 27.48
C LYS A 369 -11.83 -38.14 27.23
N VAL A 370 -12.96 -37.70 27.79
CA VAL A 370 -14.26 -38.37 27.60
C VAL A 370 -14.72 -38.29 26.15
N PHE A 371 -14.43 -37.18 25.45
CA PHE A 371 -14.88 -36.93 24.08
C PHE A 371 -13.76 -37.01 23.03
N GLU A 372 -12.58 -37.50 23.41
CA GLU A 372 -11.42 -37.65 22.53
C GLU A 372 -11.72 -38.56 21.34
N ASP A 373 -12.54 -39.60 21.56
CA ASP A 373 -13.00 -40.55 20.54
C ASP A 373 -13.78 -39.89 19.39
N LYS A 374 -14.29 -38.67 19.57
CA LYS A 374 -15.00 -37.91 18.54
C LYS A 374 -14.08 -37.20 17.56
N GLY A 375 -12.77 -37.16 17.81
CA GLY A 375 -11.77 -36.53 16.94
C GLY A 375 -11.94 -35.01 16.79
N LYS A 376 -12.59 -34.36 17.76
CA LYS A 376 -12.85 -32.91 17.76
C LYS A 376 -12.09 -32.24 18.89
N ILE A 377 -11.12 -31.41 18.53
CA ILE A 377 -10.28 -30.67 19.49
C ILE A 377 -11.15 -29.73 20.32
N GLY A 378 -10.96 -29.75 21.65
CA GLY A 378 -11.66 -28.90 22.61
C GLY A 378 -13.11 -29.30 22.90
N LEU A 379 -13.63 -30.38 22.33
CA LEU A 379 -15.00 -30.85 22.59
C LEU A 379 -15.10 -31.40 24.02
N VAL A 380 -16.11 -30.94 24.77
CA VAL A 380 -16.36 -31.35 26.16
C VAL A 380 -17.77 -31.86 26.39
N SER A 381 -18.70 -31.62 25.47
CA SER A 381 -20.04 -32.19 25.48
C SER A 381 -20.62 -32.26 24.08
N LYS A 382 -21.42 -33.28 23.81
CA LYS A 382 -22.16 -33.42 22.54
C LYS A 382 -23.51 -34.07 22.80
N SER A 383 -24.57 -33.42 22.35
CA SER A 383 -25.95 -33.92 22.40
C SER A 383 -26.65 -33.58 21.09
N GLU A 384 -27.09 -34.59 20.32
CA GLU A 384 -27.77 -34.37 19.02
C GLU A 384 -26.97 -33.44 18.09
N ASN A 385 -27.55 -32.30 17.72
CA ASN A 385 -26.99 -31.23 16.89
C ASN A 385 -26.30 -30.11 17.70
N TYR A 386 -26.13 -30.30 19.01
CA TYR A 386 -25.50 -29.36 19.95
C TYR A 386 -24.12 -29.86 20.38
N GLU A 387 -23.11 -28.99 20.27
CA GLU A 387 -21.73 -29.28 20.64
C GLU A 387 -21.22 -28.19 21.59
N VAL A 388 -20.59 -28.57 22.70
CA VAL A 388 -19.95 -27.65 23.65
C VAL A 388 -18.44 -27.82 23.58
N TYR A 389 -17.75 -26.71 23.41
CA TYR A 389 -16.31 -26.60 23.32
C TYR A 389 -15.76 -25.74 24.44
N ALA A 390 -14.61 -26.14 24.97
CA ALA A 390 -13.82 -25.34 25.88
C ALA A 390 -12.45 -25.13 25.22
N PHE A 391 -12.04 -23.87 25.07
CA PHE A 391 -10.75 -23.50 24.49
C PHE A 391 -9.97 -22.58 25.42
N THR A 392 -8.64 -22.70 25.37
CA THR A 392 -7.76 -21.65 25.84
C THR A 392 -7.58 -20.58 24.77
N TRP A 393 -7.13 -19.39 25.16
CA TRP A 393 -6.66 -18.40 24.20
C TRP A 393 -5.49 -18.92 23.34
N ASP A 394 -4.61 -19.78 23.88
CA ASP A 394 -3.57 -20.44 23.08
C ASP A 394 -4.15 -21.30 21.96
N ASP A 395 -5.24 -22.04 22.22
CA ASP A 395 -5.92 -22.84 21.20
C ASP A 395 -6.45 -21.96 20.06
N ILE A 396 -7.04 -20.80 20.39
CA ILE A 396 -7.53 -19.83 19.39
C ILE A 396 -6.37 -19.28 18.55
N PHE A 397 -5.28 -18.87 19.20
CA PHE A 397 -4.11 -18.32 18.51
C PHE A 397 -3.41 -19.37 17.63
N ARG A 398 -3.20 -20.59 18.13
CA ARG A 398 -2.63 -21.69 17.35
C ARG A 398 -3.49 -22.04 16.16
N ASN A 399 -4.81 -22.08 16.32
CA ASN A 399 -5.72 -22.36 15.22
C ASN A 399 -5.59 -21.29 14.11
N PHE A 400 -5.48 -20.01 14.48
CA PHE A 400 -5.19 -18.94 13.52
C PHE A 400 -3.83 -19.15 12.83
N GLU A 401 -2.78 -19.43 13.61
CA GLU A 401 -1.43 -19.65 13.08
C GLU A 401 -1.40 -20.81 12.11
N PHE A 402 -2.02 -21.96 12.41
CA PHE A 402 -2.08 -23.09 11.49
C PHE A 402 -2.79 -22.75 10.18
N ARG A 403 -3.89 -21.99 10.24
CA ARG A 403 -4.63 -21.56 9.04
C ARG A 403 -3.83 -20.59 8.18
N HIS A 404 -3.09 -19.66 8.79
CA HIS A 404 -2.43 -18.56 8.08
C HIS A 404 -0.94 -18.79 7.82
N LYS A 405 -0.32 -19.79 8.46
CA LYS A 405 1.10 -20.13 8.32
C LYS A 405 1.56 -20.26 6.86
N PRO A 406 0.84 -20.96 5.96
CA PRO A 406 1.27 -21.08 4.56
C PRO A 406 1.36 -19.74 3.83
N MET A 407 0.49 -18.79 4.16
CA MET A 407 0.51 -17.45 3.58
C MET A 407 1.61 -16.60 4.19
N LEU A 408 1.70 -16.55 5.52
CA LEU A 408 2.69 -15.75 6.24
C LEU A 408 4.13 -16.16 5.91
N GLU A 409 4.40 -17.47 5.79
CA GLU A 409 5.72 -17.98 5.39
C GLU A 409 6.09 -17.59 3.95
N ARG A 410 5.11 -17.56 3.03
CA ARG A 410 5.33 -17.13 1.64
C ARG A 410 5.54 -15.63 1.52
N LEU A 411 4.79 -14.85 2.29
CA LEU A 411 4.97 -13.40 2.40
C LEU A 411 6.28 -13.02 3.09
N LYS A 412 6.93 -13.96 3.82
CA LYS A 412 8.07 -13.69 4.71
C LYS A 412 7.82 -12.47 5.59
N TYR A 413 6.60 -12.39 6.11
CA TYR A 413 6.11 -11.20 6.78
C TYR A 413 6.89 -10.96 8.08
N ASP A 414 7.42 -9.74 8.26
CA ASP A 414 8.24 -9.39 9.41
C ASP A 414 7.36 -9.12 10.64
N LYS A 415 7.20 -10.16 11.45
CA LYS A 415 6.41 -10.13 12.67
C LYS A 415 6.99 -9.19 13.73
N GLU A 416 8.32 -9.07 13.78
CA GLU A 416 9.00 -8.23 14.76
C GLU A 416 8.78 -6.76 14.46
N MET A 417 8.84 -6.38 13.18
CA MET A 417 8.53 -5.03 12.73
C MET A 417 7.08 -4.62 13.08
N VAL A 418 6.11 -5.53 12.90
CA VAL A 418 4.71 -5.25 13.28
C VAL A 418 4.53 -5.09 14.78
N ALA A 419 5.17 -5.94 15.58
CA ALA A 419 5.15 -5.81 17.03
C ALA A 419 5.77 -4.48 17.48
N ALA A 420 6.89 -4.07 16.88
CA ALA A 420 7.53 -2.79 17.15
C ALA A 420 6.66 -1.60 16.73
N GLU A 421 5.96 -1.67 15.59
CA GLU A 421 5.02 -0.65 15.14
C GLU A 421 3.86 -0.50 16.14
N LEU A 422 3.29 -1.61 16.60
CA LEU A 422 2.24 -1.61 17.63
C LEU A 422 2.73 -0.97 18.93
N GLN A 423 3.94 -1.31 19.40
CA GLN A 423 4.52 -0.67 20.59
C GLN A 423 4.67 0.83 20.41
N LYS A 424 5.15 1.29 19.24
CA LYS A 424 5.28 2.71 18.92
C LYS A 424 3.94 3.44 18.90
N GLN A 425 2.88 2.81 18.40
CA GLN A 425 1.52 3.38 18.39
C GLN A 425 0.94 3.57 19.79
N VAL A 426 1.29 2.68 20.72
CA VAL A 426 0.79 2.68 22.11
C VAL A 426 1.63 3.59 23.03
N GLY A 427 2.84 3.95 22.59
CA GLY A 427 3.74 4.85 23.34
C GLY A 427 4.20 4.26 24.67
N ASP A 428 4.59 5.14 25.61
CA ASP A 428 5.05 4.77 26.96
C ASP A 428 3.90 4.45 27.93
N THR A 429 2.69 4.15 27.42
CA THR A 429 1.56 3.79 28.28
C THR A 429 1.81 2.44 28.95
N ASP A 430 1.40 2.32 30.21
CA ASP A 430 1.55 1.10 31.00
C ASP A 430 0.25 0.75 31.73
N GLY A 431 0.18 -0.49 32.21
CA GLY A 431 -0.96 -0.98 32.99
C GLY A 431 -2.28 -0.90 32.22
N ARG A 432 -3.30 -0.28 32.84
CA ARG A 432 -4.66 -0.23 32.30
C ARG A 432 -4.77 0.65 31.05
N GLU A 433 -4.10 1.78 31.03
CA GLU A 433 -4.10 2.70 29.88
C GLU A 433 -3.56 2.03 28.62
N LYS A 434 -2.56 1.16 28.78
CA LYS A 434 -2.01 0.36 27.69
C LYS A 434 -3.04 -0.61 27.11
N VAL A 435 -3.82 -1.29 27.97
CA VAL A 435 -4.88 -2.21 27.51
C VAL A 435 -6.00 -1.46 26.80
N ASP A 436 -6.40 -0.29 27.31
CA ASP A 436 -7.42 0.56 26.69
C ASP A 436 -6.95 1.07 25.31
N ALA A 437 -5.70 1.50 25.18
CA ALA A 437 -5.11 1.93 23.91
C ALA A 437 -5.06 0.79 22.88
N LEU A 438 -4.56 -0.39 23.28
CA LEU A 438 -4.55 -1.58 22.45
C LEU A 438 -5.97 -1.96 21.99
N THR A 439 -6.95 -1.91 22.90
CA THR A 439 -8.35 -2.18 22.57
C THR A 439 -8.91 -1.17 21.57
N GLY A 440 -8.55 0.11 21.69
CA GLY A 440 -8.89 1.16 20.72
C GLY A 440 -8.36 0.82 19.32
N ILE A 441 -7.09 0.43 19.22
CA ILE A 441 -6.44 0.03 17.96
C ILE A 441 -7.17 -1.17 17.33
N ALA A 442 -7.39 -2.25 18.08
CA ALA A 442 -8.02 -3.48 17.56
C ALA A 442 -9.49 -3.29 17.15
N THR A 443 -10.17 -2.28 17.70
CA THR A 443 -11.55 -1.97 17.35
C THR A 443 -11.66 -0.94 16.23
N GLY A 444 -10.55 -0.41 15.72
CA GLY A 444 -10.56 0.69 14.75
C GLY A 444 -11.02 2.02 15.35
N ALA A 445 -11.11 2.12 16.67
CA ALA A 445 -11.31 3.36 17.41
C ALA A 445 -9.94 4.03 17.56
N VAL A 446 -9.40 4.56 16.46
CA VAL A 446 -8.30 5.51 16.56
C VAL A 446 -8.84 6.74 17.29
N ILE A 447 -8.33 6.98 18.50
CA ILE A 447 -8.42 8.28 19.16
C ILE A 447 -7.82 9.27 18.16
N LEU A 448 -8.65 10.15 17.61
CA LEU A 448 -8.24 11.38 16.94
C LEU A 448 -7.54 12.27 17.97
N CYS A 449 -6.33 11.91 18.37
CA CYS A 449 -5.44 12.80 19.11
C CYS A 449 -4.62 13.58 18.09
N ASN A 450 -4.85 14.90 18.14
CA ASN A 450 -4.14 16.00 17.47
C ASN A 450 -4.59 16.39 16.05
N ASN A 451 -5.66 17.20 16.00
CA ASN A 451 -5.58 18.53 15.37
C ASN A 451 -6.66 19.47 15.96
N LYS A 452 -6.42 19.95 17.19
CA LYS A 452 -6.91 21.28 17.58
C LYS A 452 -5.87 22.30 17.12
N VAL A 453 -5.96 22.71 15.86
CA VAL A 453 -5.48 24.03 15.47
C VAL A 453 -6.69 24.96 15.54
N SER A 454 -6.69 25.72 16.63
CA SER A 454 -7.29 27.05 16.83
C SER A 454 -8.19 27.56 15.70
N LYS A 455 -9.51 27.57 15.93
CA LYS A 455 -10.38 28.60 15.37
C LYS A 455 -10.18 29.88 16.19
N CYS A 456 -9.46 30.83 15.62
CA CYS A 456 -9.71 32.26 15.79
C CYS A 456 -9.89 32.85 14.40
#